data_AF-A0A940W902-F1
#
_entry.id   AF-A0A940W902-F1
#
_cell.length_a   1.000
_cell.length_b   1.000
_cell.length_c   1.000
_cell.angle_alpha   90.00
_cell.angle_beta   90.00
_cell.angle_gamma   90.00
#
_symmetry.space_group_name_H-M   'P 1'
#
loop_
_entity.id
_entity.type
_entity.pdbx_description
1 polymer ?
#
loop_
_entity_poly.entity_id
_entity_poly.type
_entity_poly.pdbx_seq_one_letter_code
_entity_poly.pdbx_strand_id
1 'polypeptide(L)'
;MGFRFEDAFVDGRVETPVGSVPRVHSRIGSRDLLGRWKVRWGIGRERYRVAPGLYALGSPDGNAPVLVTANYKLTFDVVRCDAAGLDAWILALDTRGVNVWCAAGEGTFGTEEVIRRVTETRLSQIVSHRRLILPQLGAPGVAAHEVRKGCGFSVTYGPVRSRDIRSFLEAGMKASPSMRKVHFSTMDRLVLTPIEITNLLRPAGWAAAGLFLLAGLGPGIFSLGAAWDRGLAAVAALGAGILAGAVVTPVLLPWLPGRAFSVKGGLAGGVLAGCAVMWYRGALDPPAALALLLAMTAVSSFVAMNFTGATPFTSPSGVEKEMRRALPVQAGLTVLAGLLWVGGGM
;
A
#
# COMPACT_ATOMS: atom_id res chain seq x y z
N MET A 1 -6.58 -16.57 -18.44
CA MET A 1 -5.17 -16.31 -18.82
C MET A 1 -4.38 -17.48 -18.25
N GLY A 2 -3.95 -18.42 -19.08
CA GLY A 2 -3.30 -19.66 -18.63
C GLY A 2 -1.91 -19.41 -18.01
N PHE A 3 -1.34 -20.44 -17.40
CA PHE A 3 0.02 -20.39 -16.86
C PHE A 3 1.02 -19.97 -17.94
N ARG A 4 1.90 -19.04 -17.60
CA ARG A 4 3.05 -18.67 -18.42
C ARG A 4 4.26 -19.40 -17.87
N PHE A 5 4.54 -20.58 -18.40
CA PHE A 5 5.72 -21.37 -18.02
C PHE A 5 7.06 -20.68 -18.34
N GLU A 6 7.02 -19.58 -19.09
CA GLU A 6 8.17 -18.73 -19.43
C GLU A 6 8.42 -17.60 -18.44
N ASP A 7 7.60 -17.47 -17.39
CA ASP A 7 7.81 -16.47 -16.37
C ASP A 7 9.17 -16.70 -15.69
N ALA A 8 9.94 -15.62 -15.50
CA ALA A 8 11.33 -15.69 -15.05
C ALA A 8 11.54 -16.33 -13.66
N PHE A 9 10.47 -16.50 -12.88
CA PHE A 9 10.50 -17.14 -11.56
C PHE A 9 10.13 -18.64 -11.59
N VAL A 10 9.79 -19.17 -12.77
CA VAL A 10 9.52 -20.59 -13.01
C VAL A 10 10.80 -21.25 -13.49
N ASP A 11 11.25 -22.31 -12.80
CA ASP A 11 12.53 -22.99 -13.07
C ASP A 11 12.38 -24.47 -13.48
N GLY A 12 11.14 -24.93 -13.63
CA GLY A 12 10.87 -26.31 -13.99
C GLY A 12 9.40 -26.65 -13.86
N ARG A 13 9.14 -27.96 -13.80
CA ARG A 13 7.82 -28.52 -13.63
C ARG A 13 7.88 -29.71 -12.69
N VAL A 14 6.80 -29.95 -11.96
CA VAL A 14 6.59 -31.14 -11.14
C VAL A 14 5.42 -31.90 -11.74
N GLU A 15 5.65 -33.16 -12.11
CA GLU A 15 4.59 -34.02 -12.61
C GLU A 15 3.69 -34.46 -11.46
N THR A 16 2.38 -34.33 -11.65
CA THR A 16 1.37 -34.76 -10.70
C THR A 16 0.37 -35.68 -11.38
N PRO A 17 -0.47 -36.43 -10.63
CA PRO A 17 -1.49 -37.29 -11.22
C PRO A 17 -2.48 -36.57 -12.15
N VAL A 18 -2.58 -35.24 -12.06
CA VAL A 18 -3.49 -34.41 -12.84
C VAL A 18 -2.79 -33.56 -13.90
N GLY A 19 -1.50 -33.77 -14.10
CA GLY A 19 -0.66 -33.08 -15.09
C GLY A 19 0.48 -32.28 -14.47
N SER A 20 1.19 -31.58 -15.34
CA SER A 20 2.42 -30.86 -15.00
C SER A 20 2.12 -29.53 -14.31
N VAL A 21 2.70 -29.32 -13.12
CA VAL A 21 2.56 -28.08 -12.32
C VAL A 21 3.85 -27.26 -12.42
N PRO A 22 3.80 -25.93 -12.66
CA PRO A 22 5.00 -25.10 -12.72
C PRO A 22 5.74 -25.09 -11.37
N ARG A 23 7.05 -25.34 -11.41
CA ARG A 23 7.94 -25.20 -10.26
C ARG A 23 8.53 -23.79 -10.24
N VAL A 24 8.40 -23.12 -9.09
CA VAL A 24 8.92 -21.76 -8.87
C VAL A 24 10.13 -21.81 -7.95
N HIS A 25 11.12 -20.96 -8.22
CA HIS A 25 12.26 -20.81 -7.33
C HIS A 25 12.00 -19.78 -6.21
N SER A 26 12.69 -19.92 -5.09
CA SER A 26 12.60 -18.99 -3.96
C SER A 26 13.45 -17.72 -4.11
N ARG A 27 14.30 -17.61 -5.15
CA ARG A 27 15.20 -16.46 -5.34
C ARG A 27 14.49 -15.26 -5.98
N ILE A 28 14.82 -14.04 -5.59
CA ILE A 28 14.38 -12.82 -6.28
C ILE A 28 15.40 -12.44 -7.36
N GLY A 29 14.99 -12.40 -8.62
CA GLY A 29 15.85 -11.95 -9.72
C GLY A 29 15.81 -10.44 -9.95
N SER A 30 16.69 -9.92 -10.80
CA SER A 30 16.73 -8.49 -11.16
C SER A 30 15.43 -7.98 -11.77
N ARG A 31 14.72 -8.82 -12.56
CA ARG A 31 13.40 -8.48 -13.11
C ARG A 31 12.34 -8.34 -12.01
N ASP A 32 12.41 -9.18 -10.99
CA ASP A 32 11.53 -9.09 -9.81
C ASP A 32 11.85 -7.83 -9.02
N LEU A 33 13.12 -7.49 -8.80
CA LEU A 33 13.53 -6.25 -8.11
C LEU A 33 13.04 -5.01 -8.86
N LEU A 34 13.25 -4.95 -10.18
CA LEU A 34 12.77 -3.85 -11.00
C LEU A 34 11.24 -3.75 -10.96
N GLY A 35 10.54 -4.89 -11.06
CA GLY A 35 9.09 -4.95 -10.93
C GLY A 35 8.61 -4.44 -9.58
N ARG A 36 9.24 -4.90 -8.48
CA ARG A 36 8.97 -4.46 -7.11
C ARG A 36 9.15 -2.96 -6.95
N TRP A 37 10.21 -2.41 -7.52
CA TRP A 37 10.44 -0.97 -7.51
C TRP A 37 9.36 -0.23 -8.31
N LYS A 38 9.13 -0.61 -9.58
CA LYS A 38 8.14 0.02 -10.47
C LYS A 38 6.75 0.12 -9.84
N VAL A 39 6.25 -0.96 -9.23
CA VAL A 39 4.90 -0.95 -8.62
C VAL A 39 4.79 -0.10 -7.35
N ARG A 40 5.91 0.16 -6.67
CA ARG A 40 5.96 1.14 -5.57
C ARG A 40 5.80 2.56 -6.08
N TRP A 41 6.24 2.83 -7.31
CA TRP A 41 6.06 4.10 -8.02
C TRP A 41 4.81 4.12 -8.93
N GLY A 42 3.86 3.20 -8.74
CA GLY A 42 2.62 3.14 -9.53
C GLY A 42 2.77 2.65 -10.97
N ILE A 43 3.99 2.32 -11.42
CA ILE A 43 4.25 1.95 -12.81
C ILE A 43 3.84 0.49 -13.03
N GLY A 44 2.75 0.28 -13.79
CA GLY A 44 2.27 -1.05 -14.17
C GLY A 44 1.67 -1.85 -13.01
N ARG A 45 1.31 -1.18 -11.90
CA ARG A 45 0.77 -1.78 -10.68
C ARG A 45 -0.45 -2.67 -10.93
N GLU A 46 -1.42 -2.18 -11.71
CA GLU A 46 -2.69 -2.88 -12.02
C GLU A 46 -2.51 -4.20 -12.79
N ARG A 47 -1.35 -4.42 -13.39
CA ARG A 47 -1.04 -5.63 -14.17
C ARG A 47 0.04 -6.50 -13.52
N TYR A 48 0.48 -6.16 -12.31
CA TYR A 48 1.58 -6.86 -11.64
C TYR A 48 1.09 -8.08 -10.86
N ARG A 49 0.69 -9.13 -11.60
CA ARG A 49 0.06 -10.34 -11.07
C ARG A 49 0.62 -11.60 -11.73
N VAL A 50 0.54 -12.71 -11.01
CA VAL A 50 0.83 -14.06 -11.53
C VAL A 50 -0.46 -14.74 -12.00
N ALA A 51 -0.36 -15.80 -12.80
CA ALA A 51 -1.54 -16.59 -13.15
C ALA A 51 -2.10 -17.25 -11.87
N PRO A 52 -3.42 -17.18 -11.60
CA PRO A 52 -4.01 -17.95 -10.52
C PRO A 52 -3.84 -19.46 -10.75
N GLY A 53 -3.68 -20.22 -9.68
CA GLY A 53 -3.56 -21.67 -9.73
C GLY A 53 -2.49 -22.22 -8.79
N LEU A 54 -2.11 -23.48 -9.03
CA LEU A 54 -1.16 -24.22 -8.20
C LEU A 54 0.27 -24.08 -8.75
N TYR A 55 1.23 -23.91 -7.83
CA TYR A 55 2.66 -23.86 -8.10
C TYR A 55 3.40 -24.77 -7.13
N ALA A 56 4.47 -25.41 -7.58
CA ALA A 56 5.38 -26.17 -6.73
C ALA A 56 6.55 -25.30 -6.26
N LEU A 57 6.89 -25.33 -4.97
CA LEU A 57 8.14 -24.80 -4.44
C LEU A 57 8.99 -25.98 -3.99
N GLY A 58 10.22 -26.09 -4.50
CA GLY A 58 11.07 -27.26 -4.27
C GLY A 58 10.55 -28.50 -5.01
N SER A 59 10.56 -29.65 -4.36
CA SER A 59 10.05 -30.93 -4.88
C SER A 59 8.94 -31.47 -3.98
N PRO A 60 7.76 -30.81 -3.92
CA PRO A 60 6.68 -31.20 -3.04
C PRO A 60 6.08 -32.55 -3.43
N ASP A 61 5.86 -33.38 -2.42
CA ASP A 61 5.13 -34.64 -2.54
C ASP A 61 3.65 -34.47 -2.16
N GLY A 62 2.91 -35.59 -2.05
CA GLY A 62 1.51 -35.56 -1.65
C GLY A 62 1.27 -35.15 -0.18
N ASN A 63 2.29 -35.17 0.67
CA ASN A 63 2.21 -34.80 2.08
C ASN A 63 2.64 -33.34 2.35
N ALA A 64 3.27 -32.71 1.35
CA ALA A 64 3.75 -31.34 1.43
C ALA A 64 2.62 -30.34 1.73
N PRO A 65 2.89 -29.31 2.56
CA PRO A 65 1.87 -28.33 2.94
C PRO A 65 1.37 -27.51 1.75
N VAL A 66 0.08 -27.16 1.78
CA VAL A 66 -0.54 -26.25 0.81
C VAL A 66 -0.66 -24.85 1.39
N LEU A 67 0.15 -23.92 0.87
CA LEU A 67 0.19 -22.52 1.24
C LEU A 67 -0.71 -21.71 0.29
N VAL A 68 -1.75 -21.07 0.82
CA VAL A 68 -2.66 -20.26 0.02
C VAL A 68 -2.21 -18.80 0.03
N THR A 69 -2.22 -18.15 -1.12
CA THR A 69 -1.81 -16.74 -1.26
C THR A 69 -2.61 -16.01 -2.34
N ALA A 70 -2.39 -14.72 -2.48
CA ALA A 70 -2.99 -13.87 -3.51
C ALA A 70 -2.15 -13.87 -4.80
N ASN A 71 -2.78 -13.71 -5.97
CA ASN A 71 -2.05 -13.62 -7.25
C ASN A 71 -1.36 -12.27 -7.48
N TYR A 72 -1.41 -11.34 -6.54
CA TYR A 72 -0.57 -10.14 -6.59
C TYR A 72 0.91 -10.54 -6.52
N LYS A 73 1.69 -10.23 -7.56
CA LYS A 73 3.04 -10.78 -7.70
C LYS A 73 3.97 -10.39 -6.55
N LEU A 74 3.80 -9.21 -5.93
CA LEU A 74 4.56 -8.87 -4.71
C LEU A 74 4.28 -9.84 -3.55
N THR A 75 3.01 -10.18 -3.34
CA THR A 75 2.59 -11.10 -2.28
C THR A 75 3.11 -12.51 -2.58
N PHE A 76 2.94 -12.96 -3.81
CA PHE A 76 3.42 -14.26 -4.27
C PHE A 76 4.94 -14.40 -4.11
N ASP A 77 5.68 -13.36 -4.54
CA ASP A 77 7.14 -13.30 -4.41
C ASP A 77 7.60 -13.38 -2.95
N VAL A 78 6.93 -12.68 -2.05
CA VAL A 78 7.24 -12.73 -0.61
C VAL A 78 7.00 -14.13 -0.05
N VAL A 79 5.90 -14.80 -0.41
CA VAL A 79 5.61 -16.16 0.07
C VAL A 79 6.64 -17.18 -0.42
N ARG A 80 6.96 -17.19 -1.73
CA ARG A 80 7.94 -18.15 -2.28
C ARG A 80 9.36 -17.93 -1.72
N CYS A 81 9.73 -16.69 -1.39
CA CYS A 81 11.02 -16.38 -0.78
C CYS A 81 11.09 -16.81 0.68
N ASP A 82 10.08 -16.45 1.45
CA ASP A 82 10.04 -16.75 2.88
C ASP A 82 9.89 -18.27 3.15
N ALA A 83 9.31 -19.00 2.20
CA ALA A 83 9.24 -20.46 2.22
C ALA A 83 10.49 -21.14 1.61
N ALA A 84 11.60 -20.42 1.38
CA ALA A 84 12.82 -21.00 0.84
C ALA A 84 13.29 -22.24 1.63
N GLY A 85 13.66 -23.29 0.89
CA GLY A 85 14.09 -24.57 1.47
C GLY A 85 12.96 -25.39 2.08
N LEU A 86 11.70 -25.08 1.77
CA LEU A 86 10.56 -25.96 2.01
C LEU A 86 10.11 -26.57 0.70
N ASP A 87 9.70 -27.83 0.75
CA ASP A 87 8.92 -28.47 -0.30
C ASP A 87 7.44 -28.20 -0.02
N ALA A 88 6.81 -27.35 -0.81
CA ALA A 88 5.45 -26.87 -0.56
C ALA A 88 4.66 -26.62 -1.84
N TRP A 89 3.35 -26.80 -1.76
CA TRP A 89 2.41 -26.38 -2.79
C TRP A 89 1.94 -24.95 -2.51
N ILE A 90 2.02 -24.04 -3.49
CA ILE A 90 1.52 -22.67 -3.38
C ILE A 90 0.26 -22.53 -4.25
N LEU A 91 -0.89 -22.32 -3.61
CA LEU A 91 -2.16 -22.06 -4.29
C LEU A 91 -2.41 -20.55 -4.35
N ALA A 92 -2.19 -19.96 -5.53
CA ALA A 92 -2.44 -18.54 -5.78
C ALA A 92 -3.89 -18.30 -6.21
N LEU A 93 -4.65 -17.57 -5.39
CA LEU A 93 -6.03 -17.16 -5.65
C LEU A 93 -6.09 -15.96 -6.60
N ASP A 94 -7.15 -15.85 -7.39
CA ASP A 94 -7.39 -14.72 -8.28
C ASP A 94 -7.97 -13.51 -7.53
N THR A 95 -7.06 -12.74 -6.95
CA THR A 95 -7.38 -11.48 -6.27
C THR A 95 -7.25 -10.27 -7.19
N ARG A 96 -7.27 -10.49 -8.52
CA ARG A 96 -7.11 -9.44 -9.54
C ARG A 96 -5.82 -8.60 -9.40
N GLY A 97 -4.79 -9.11 -8.72
CA GLY A 97 -3.58 -8.36 -8.44
C GLY A 97 -3.63 -7.51 -7.15
N VAL A 98 -4.56 -7.79 -6.25
CA VAL A 98 -4.66 -7.16 -4.92
C VAL A 98 -4.01 -8.06 -3.86
N ASN A 99 -3.37 -7.46 -2.85
CA ASN A 99 -2.76 -8.23 -1.74
C ASN A 99 -3.83 -8.95 -0.89
N VAL A 100 -3.40 -9.91 -0.05
CA VAL A 100 -4.29 -10.73 0.79
C VAL A 100 -5.28 -9.90 1.61
N TRP A 101 -4.79 -8.91 2.37
CA TRP A 101 -5.63 -8.22 3.35
C TRP A 101 -6.68 -7.35 2.68
N CYS A 102 -6.28 -6.56 1.68
CA CYS A 102 -7.21 -5.74 0.90
C CYS A 102 -8.20 -6.61 0.12
N ALA A 103 -7.73 -7.69 -0.51
CA ALA A 103 -8.57 -8.61 -1.28
C ALA A 103 -9.56 -9.37 -0.40
N ALA A 104 -9.22 -9.67 0.86
CA ALA A 104 -10.14 -10.29 1.80
C ALA A 104 -11.23 -9.32 2.24
N GLY A 105 -10.90 -8.03 2.42
CA GLY A 105 -11.89 -6.99 2.70
C GLY A 105 -12.82 -6.71 1.52
N GLU A 106 -12.32 -6.83 0.29
CA GLU A 106 -13.12 -6.67 -0.95
C GLU A 106 -13.90 -7.95 -1.33
N GLY A 107 -13.52 -9.10 -0.79
CA GLY A 107 -14.14 -10.40 -1.06
C GLY A 107 -13.51 -11.20 -2.21
N THR A 108 -12.51 -10.67 -2.92
CA THR A 108 -11.80 -11.39 -4.00
C THR A 108 -10.85 -12.46 -3.46
N PHE A 109 -10.30 -12.28 -2.25
CA PHE A 109 -9.72 -13.36 -1.45
C PHE A 109 -10.83 -13.95 -0.57
N GLY A 110 -11.73 -14.72 -1.20
CA GLY A 110 -12.99 -15.16 -0.62
C GLY A 110 -13.17 -16.68 -0.51
N THR A 111 -14.16 -17.11 0.27
CA THR A 111 -14.56 -18.54 0.39
C THR A 111 -14.77 -19.20 -0.98
N GLU A 112 -15.57 -18.58 -1.85
CA GLU A 112 -15.90 -19.12 -3.17
C GLU A 112 -14.65 -19.27 -4.04
N GLU A 113 -13.75 -18.29 -3.97
CA GLU A 113 -12.51 -18.33 -4.74
C GLU A 113 -11.59 -19.47 -4.28
N VAL A 114 -11.49 -19.69 -2.96
CA VAL A 114 -10.74 -20.83 -2.40
C VAL A 114 -11.33 -22.15 -2.93
N ILE A 115 -12.64 -22.33 -2.83
CA ILE A 115 -13.34 -23.55 -3.29
C ILE A 115 -13.11 -23.76 -4.80
N ARG A 116 -13.26 -22.69 -5.58
CA ARG A 116 -13.05 -22.71 -7.04
C ARG A 116 -11.64 -23.16 -7.36
N ARG A 117 -10.62 -22.55 -6.74
CA ARG A 117 -9.22 -22.87 -7.03
C ARG A 117 -8.83 -24.28 -6.61
N VAL A 118 -9.32 -24.77 -5.48
CA VAL A 118 -9.11 -26.17 -5.06
C VAL A 118 -9.70 -27.14 -6.07
N THR A 119 -10.91 -26.85 -6.57
CA THR A 119 -11.62 -27.69 -7.54
C THR A 119 -10.95 -27.66 -8.92
N GLU A 120 -10.67 -26.47 -9.46
CA GLU A 120 -10.06 -26.30 -10.78
C GLU A 120 -8.65 -26.90 -10.86
N THR A 121 -7.87 -26.79 -9.79
CA THR A 121 -6.52 -27.39 -9.73
C THR A 121 -6.55 -28.89 -9.42
N ARG A 122 -7.73 -29.46 -9.14
CA ARG A 122 -7.91 -30.85 -8.71
C ARG A 122 -6.98 -31.23 -7.55
N LEU A 123 -6.80 -30.30 -6.61
CA LEU A 123 -5.82 -30.40 -5.52
C LEU A 123 -6.02 -31.68 -4.68
N SER A 124 -7.26 -32.16 -4.55
CA SER A 124 -7.61 -33.40 -3.85
C SER A 124 -6.94 -34.66 -4.40
N GLN A 125 -6.48 -34.63 -5.65
CA GLN A 125 -5.77 -35.72 -6.34
C GLN A 125 -4.24 -35.55 -6.28
N ILE A 126 -3.76 -34.36 -5.89
CA ILE A 126 -2.33 -34.04 -5.80
C ILE A 126 -1.82 -34.29 -4.38
N VAL A 127 -2.59 -33.89 -3.36
CA VAL A 127 -2.22 -34.07 -1.94
C VAL A 127 -3.04 -35.17 -1.25
N SER A 128 -2.37 -35.92 -0.38
CA SER A 128 -2.93 -37.02 0.42
C SER A 128 -3.84 -36.51 1.54
N HIS A 129 -3.67 -35.26 1.97
CA HIS A 129 -4.42 -34.63 3.04
C HIS A 129 -5.50 -33.66 2.53
N ARG A 130 -6.28 -33.10 3.46
CA ARG A 130 -7.34 -32.10 3.18
C ARG A 130 -7.17 -30.87 4.06
N ARG A 131 -6.02 -30.20 3.93
CA ARG A 131 -5.67 -29.02 4.74
C ARG A 131 -5.07 -27.92 3.88
N LEU A 132 -5.56 -26.70 4.06
CA LEU A 132 -5.04 -25.47 3.46
C LEU A 132 -4.49 -24.56 4.56
N ILE A 133 -3.32 -23.97 4.34
CA ILE A 133 -2.73 -22.98 5.24
C ILE A 133 -2.99 -21.60 4.64
N LEU A 134 -3.91 -20.86 5.25
CA LEU A 134 -4.27 -19.50 4.81
C LEU A 134 -3.54 -18.45 5.65
N PRO A 135 -3.17 -17.30 5.08
CA PRO A 135 -2.66 -16.16 5.83
C PRO A 135 -3.73 -15.63 6.78
N GLN A 136 -3.33 -15.22 7.99
CA GLN A 136 -4.28 -14.75 9.00
C GLN A 136 -5.10 -13.54 8.57
N LEU A 137 -4.50 -12.61 7.83
CA LEU A 137 -5.20 -11.42 7.32
C LEU A 137 -6.20 -11.73 6.19
N GLY A 138 -6.27 -12.98 5.73
CA GLY A 138 -7.32 -13.47 4.82
C GLY A 138 -8.60 -13.91 5.54
N ALA A 139 -8.58 -14.05 6.87
CA ALA A 139 -9.72 -14.55 7.64
C ALA A 139 -11.03 -13.77 7.47
N PRO A 140 -11.02 -12.42 7.31
CA PRO A 140 -12.27 -11.67 7.09
C PRO A 140 -13.02 -12.06 5.81
N GLY A 141 -12.32 -12.57 4.79
CA GLY A 141 -12.93 -12.96 3.51
C GLY A 141 -13.25 -14.45 3.39
N VAL A 142 -12.75 -15.30 4.30
CA VAL A 142 -12.83 -16.76 4.16
C VAL A 142 -13.53 -17.42 5.36
N ALA A 143 -14.71 -17.98 5.10
CA ALA A 143 -15.43 -18.82 6.04
C ALA A 143 -14.90 -20.26 6.00
N ALA A 144 -14.04 -20.62 6.94
CA ALA A 144 -13.39 -21.94 7.00
C ALA A 144 -14.37 -23.13 6.97
N HIS A 145 -15.54 -22.98 7.60
CA HIS A 145 -16.56 -24.03 7.64
C HIS A 145 -17.26 -24.21 6.28
N GLU A 146 -17.44 -23.14 5.51
CA GLU A 146 -17.99 -23.21 4.15
C GLU A 146 -16.97 -23.80 3.17
N VAL A 147 -15.68 -23.47 3.30
CA VAL A 147 -14.62 -24.12 2.51
C VAL A 147 -14.64 -25.63 2.72
N ARG A 148 -14.76 -26.09 3.97
CA ARG A 148 -14.85 -27.53 4.29
C ARG A 148 -16.09 -28.16 3.67
N LYS A 149 -17.25 -27.50 3.74
CA LYS A 149 -18.48 -27.98 3.10
C LYS A 149 -18.36 -28.04 1.57
N GLY A 150 -17.75 -27.03 0.95
CA GLY A 150 -17.71 -26.86 -0.49
C GLY A 150 -16.66 -27.71 -1.22
N CYS A 151 -15.51 -27.98 -0.60
CA CYS A 151 -14.43 -28.75 -1.24
C CYS A 151 -13.79 -29.83 -0.35
N GLY A 152 -14.27 -30.03 0.88
CA GLY A 152 -13.73 -31.03 1.81
C GLY A 152 -12.42 -30.64 2.50
N PHE A 153 -11.78 -29.53 2.11
CA PHE A 153 -10.55 -29.05 2.73
C PHE A 153 -10.81 -28.27 4.03
N SER A 154 -10.04 -28.57 5.06
CA SER A 154 -9.97 -27.79 6.29
C SER A 154 -9.03 -26.59 6.12
N VAL A 155 -9.42 -25.43 6.66
CA VAL A 155 -8.59 -24.23 6.68
C VAL A 155 -7.88 -24.11 8.02
N THR A 156 -6.56 -23.90 7.98
CA THR A 156 -5.74 -23.53 9.14
C THR A 156 -5.14 -22.16 8.90
N TYR A 157 -5.37 -21.22 9.82
CA TYR A 157 -4.80 -19.88 9.70
C TYR A 157 -3.36 -19.84 10.21
N GLY A 158 -2.42 -19.71 9.28
CA GLY A 158 -1.00 -19.51 9.51
C GLY A 158 -0.66 -18.13 10.10
N PRO A 159 0.62 -17.76 10.14
CA PRO A 159 1.09 -16.49 10.71
C PRO A 159 0.64 -15.27 9.89
N VAL A 160 0.74 -14.08 10.49
CA VAL A 160 0.56 -12.79 9.79
C VAL A 160 1.66 -12.56 8.76
N ARG A 161 2.91 -12.91 9.08
CA ARG A 161 4.07 -12.75 8.21
C ARG A 161 4.52 -14.11 7.69
N SER A 162 4.74 -14.23 6.38
CA SER A 162 5.18 -15.47 5.73
C SER A 162 6.54 -15.98 6.21
N ARG A 163 7.45 -15.10 6.65
CA ARG A 163 8.75 -15.48 7.23
C ARG A 163 8.64 -16.46 8.39
N ASP A 164 7.51 -16.44 9.10
CA ASP A 164 7.28 -17.31 10.26
C ASP A 164 6.77 -18.70 9.85
N ILE A 165 6.51 -18.94 8.56
CA ILE A 165 5.83 -20.16 8.08
C ILE A 165 6.59 -21.44 8.40
N ARG A 166 7.92 -21.40 8.32
CA ARG A 166 8.78 -22.53 8.69
C ARG A 166 8.62 -22.87 10.17
N SER A 167 8.82 -21.89 11.04
CA SER A 167 8.66 -22.07 12.49
C SER A 167 7.23 -22.48 12.88
N PHE A 168 6.23 -21.99 12.15
CA PHE A 168 4.83 -22.38 12.32
C PHE A 168 4.60 -23.86 11.97
N LEU A 169 5.18 -24.35 10.87
CA LEU A 169 5.11 -25.75 10.46
C LEU A 169 5.84 -26.67 11.45
N GLU A 170 7.05 -26.29 11.87
CA GLU A 170 7.86 -27.00 12.87
C GLU A 170 7.14 -27.09 14.24
N ALA A 171 6.39 -26.05 14.60
CA ALA A 171 5.55 -26.03 15.81
C ALA A 171 4.22 -26.81 15.64
N GLY A 172 4.07 -27.62 14.59
CA GLY A 172 2.86 -28.41 14.35
C GLY A 172 1.64 -27.55 13.97
N MET A 173 1.85 -26.46 13.22
CA MET A 173 0.83 -25.48 12.81
C MET A 173 0.15 -24.76 13.99
N LYS A 174 0.90 -24.56 15.08
CA LYS A 174 0.46 -23.75 16.23
C LYS A 174 1.18 -22.41 16.19
N ALA A 175 0.46 -21.35 15.83
CA ALA A 175 1.02 -20.00 15.79
C ALA A 175 1.16 -19.42 17.20
N SER A 176 2.35 -18.90 17.50
CA SER A 176 2.63 -18.20 18.76
C SER A 176 1.92 -16.83 18.80
N PRO A 177 1.78 -16.21 20.00
CA PRO A 177 1.21 -14.87 20.11
C PRO A 177 1.95 -13.80 19.28
N SER A 178 3.26 -13.93 19.05
CA SER A 178 4.03 -12.99 18.23
C SER A 178 3.66 -13.11 16.75
N MET A 179 3.48 -14.33 16.23
CA MET A 179 3.05 -14.59 14.84
C MET A 179 1.67 -14.01 14.51
N ARG A 180 0.87 -13.71 15.54
CA ARG A 180 -0.47 -13.12 15.42
C ARG A 180 -0.47 -11.59 15.39
N LYS A 181 0.68 -10.92 15.59
CA LYS A 181 0.78 -9.46 15.71
C LYS A 181 1.28 -8.80 14.42
N VAL A 182 0.68 -7.66 14.09
CA VAL A 182 1.20 -6.73 13.06
C VAL A 182 2.04 -5.67 13.77
N HIS A 183 3.34 -5.63 13.52
CA HIS A 183 4.26 -4.68 14.20
C HIS A 183 4.19 -3.24 13.68
N PHE A 184 3.71 -3.04 12.44
CA PHE A 184 3.52 -1.73 11.80
C PHE A 184 4.66 -0.72 12.08
N SER A 185 5.88 -1.12 11.73
CA SER A 185 7.12 -0.37 11.94
C SER A 185 7.19 0.91 11.09
N THR A 186 8.16 1.80 11.34
CA THR A 186 8.40 2.98 10.51
C THR A 186 8.62 2.63 9.04
N MET A 187 9.35 1.53 8.77
CA MET A 187 9.54 1.06 7.39
C MET A 187 8.24 0.55 6.77
N ASP A 188 7.38 -0.16 7.52
CA ASP A 188 6.07 -0.59 6.99
C ASP A 188 5.22 0.61 6.54
N ARG A 189 5.33 1.75 7.24
CA ARG A 189 4.59 2.98 6.92
C ARG A 189 5.16 3.70 5.69
N LEU A 190 6.50 3.83 5.63
CA LEU A 190 7.19 4.50 4.52
C LEU A 190 7.13 3.72 3.20
N VAL A 191 6.90 2.42 3.25
CA VAL A 191 6.80 1.56 2.07
C VAL A 191 5.65 1.96 1.12
N LEU A 192 4.67 2.75 1.60
CA LEU A 192 3.59 3.32 0.79
C LEU A 192 3.87 4.74 0.29
N THR A 193 4.81 5.47 0.89
CA THR A 193 5.15 6.85 0.51
C THR A 193 5.39 7.04 -1.00
N PRO A 194 6.11 6.17 -1.72
CA PRO A 194 6.35 6.39 -3.15
C PRO A 194 5.06 6.39 -3.97
N ILE A 195 4.11 5.48 -3.68
CA ILE A 195 2.85 5.41 -4.45
C ILE A 195 1.99 6.64 -4.14
N GLU A 196 1.96 7.08 -2.88
CA GLU A 196 1.25 8.28 -2.46
C GLU A 196 1.77 9.53 -3.18
N ILE A 197 3.10 9.70 -3.24
CA ILE A 197 3.70 10.82 -3.96
C ILE A 197 3.33 10.76 -5.44
N THR A 198 3.45 9.60 -6.09
CA THR A 198 3.14 9.47 -7.53
C THR A 198 1.68 9.77 -7.85
N ASN A 199 0.74 9.36 -6.98
CA ASN A 199 -0.67 9.66 -7.14
C ASN A 199 -0.96 11.16 -7.01
N LEU A 200 -0.12 11.89 -6.26
CA LEU A 200 -0.24 13.33 -6.06
C LEU A 200 0.46 14.16 -7.14
N LEU A 201 1.40 13.61 -7.93
CA LEU A 201 2.14 14.39 -8.93
C LEU A 201 1.23 15.05 -9.97
N ARG A 202 0.22 14.34 -10.47
CA ARG A 202 -0.72 14.90 -11.46
C ARG A 202 -1.59 16.02 -10.89
N PRO A 203 -2.31 15.85 -9.77
CA PRO A 203 -3.05 16.96 -9.17
C PRO A 203 -2.14 18.08 -8.68
N ALA A 204 -0.95 17.79 -8.15
CA ALA A 204 0.03 18.79 -7.76
C ALA A 204 0.55 19.59 -8.96
N GLY A 205 0.72 18.97 -10.12
CA GLY A 205 1.10 19.66 -11.37
C GLY A 205 0.04 20.66 -11.82
N TRP A 206 -1.25 20.28 -11.77
CA TRP A 206 -2.34 21.21 -12.06
C TRP A 206 -2.44 22.33 -11.02
N ALA A 207 -2.27 22.01 -9.74
CA ALA A 207 -2.23 23.01 -8.68
C ALA A 207 -1.04 23.98 -8.86
N ALA A 208 0.14 23.47 -9.19
CA ALA A 208 1.34 24.26 -9.46
C ALA A 208 1.13 25.21 -10.65
N ALA A 209 0.53 24.72 -11.75
CA ALA A 209 0.19 25.56 -12.90
C ALA A 209 -0.82 26.66 -12.53
N GLY A 210 -1.86 26.32 -11.76
CA GLY A 210 -2.83 27.30 -11.25
C GLY A 210 -2.18 28.34 -10.35
N LEU A 211 -1.35 27.92 -9.40
CA LEU A 211 -0.60 28.81 -8.50
C LEU A 211 0.36 29.72 -9.27
N PHE A 212 1.04 29.20 -10.30
CA PHE A 212 1.91 29.99 -11.16
C PHE A 212 1.15 31.08 -11.92
N LEU A 213 -0.02 30.75 -12.48
CA LEU A 213 -0.88 31.72 -13.16
C LEU A 213 -1.40 32.78 -12.19
N LEU A 214 -1.83 32.39 -10.99
CA LEU A 214 -2.30 33.31 -9.96
C LEU A 214 -1.17 34.21 -9.45
N ALA A 215 0.04 33.68 -9.31
CA ALA A 215 1.23 34.42 -8.87
C ALA A 215 1.64 35.53 -9.83
N GLY A 216 1.31 35.39 -11.12
CA GLY A 216 1.54 36.42 -12.12
C GLY A 216 0.51 37.55 -12.09
N LEU A 217 -0.65 37.37 -11.45
CA LEU A 217 -1.67 38.41 -11.36
C LEU A 217 -1.21 39.54 -10.42
N GLY A 218 -1.42 40.77 -10.86
CA GLY A 218 -1.05 41.97 -10.11
C GLY A 218 -1.66 43.24 -10.71
N PRO A 219 -1.25 44.44 -10.25
CA PRO A 219 -1.82 45.71 -10.69
C PRO A 219 -1.78 45.95 -12.22
N GLY A 220 -0.81 45.34 -12.91
CA GLY A 220 -0.64 45.40 -14.37
C GLY A 220 -1.25 44.22 -15.15
N ILE A 221 -2.29 43.57 -14.62
CA ILE A 221 -2.95 42.36 -15.18
C ILE A 221 -2.08 41.09 -15.04
N PHE A 222 -0.90 41.01 -15.65
CA PHE A 222 -0.01 39.85 -15.52
C PHE A 222 1.48 40.21 -15.64
N SER A 223 2.32 39.73 -14.72
CA SER A 223 3.78 39.89 -14.74
C SER A 223 4.47 38.53 -14.73
N LEU A 224 5.26 38.27 -15.77
CA LEU A 224 5.98 37.00 -15.94
C LEU A 224 7.12 36.83 -14.92
N GLY A 225 7.75 37.94 -14.53
CA GLY A 225 8.77 37.93 -13.46
C GLY A 225 8.15 37.62 -12.09
N ALA A 226 7.01 38.26 -11.76
CA ALA A 226 6.30 37.98 -10.51
C ALA A 226 5.78 36.53 -10.47
N ALA A 227 5.30 36.01 -11.60
CA ALA A 227 4.89 34.61 -11.73
C ALA A 227 6.05 33.65 -11.44
N TRP A 228 7.26 33.98 -11.89
CA TRP A 228 8.44 33.13 -11.65
C TRP A 228 8.86 33.15 -10.18
N ASP A 229 9.04 34.34 -9.60
CA ASP A 229 9.54 34.48 -8.23
C ASP A 229 8.54 33.96 -7.20
N ARG A 230 7.26 34.37 -7.30
CA ARG A 230 6.20 33.95 -6.37
C ARG A 230 5.69 32.55 -6.68
N GLY A 231 5.67 32.16 -7.94
CA GLY A 231 5.24 30.83 -8.36
C GLY A 231 6.22 29.75 -7.91
N LEU A 232 7.53 29.99 -8.00
CA LEU A 232 8.53 29.03 -7.52
C LEU A 232 8.40 28.79 -6.01
N ALA A 233 8.23 29.86 -5.23
CA ALA A 233 8.02 29.75 -3.79
C ALA A 233 6.69 29.06 -3.43
N ALA A 234 5.60 29.31 -4.15
CA ALA A 234 4.33 28.60 -3.97
C ALA A 234 4.44 27.10 -4.31
N VAL A 235 5.16 26.75 -5.38
CA VAL A 235 5.43 25.35 -5.77
C VAL A 235 6.33 24.67 -4.74
N ALA A 236 7.34 25.36 -4.21
CA ALA A 236 8.17 24.85 -3.13
C ALA A 236 7.35 24.58 -1.86
N ALA A 237 6.44 25.48 -1.49
CA ALA A 237 5.53 25.31 -0.35
C ALA A 237 4.59 24.10 -0.55
N LEU A 238 4.03 23.93 -1.75
CA LEU A 238 3.21 22.77 -2.12
C LEU A 238 4.02 21.47 -1.99
N GLY A 239 5.23 21.43 -2.54
CA GLY A 239 6.13 20.28 -2.46
C GLY A 239 6.51 19.95 -1.01
N ALA A 240 6.84 20.95 -0.20
CA ALA A 240 7.16 20.79 1.21
C ALA A 240 5.95 20.26 2.02
N GLY A 241 4.75 20.76 1.73
CA GLY A 241 3.51 20.25 2.32
C GLY A 241 3.23 18.79 1.95
N ILE A 242 3.46 18.40 0.69
CA ILE A 242 3.34 17.01 0.24
C ILE A 242 4.34 16.12 0.98
N LEU A 243 5.61 16.53 1.09
CA LEU A 243 6.63 15.77 1.82
C LEU A 243 6.32 15.66 3.31
N ALA A 244 5.80 16.73 3.93
CA ALA A 244 5.35 16.72 5.31
C ALA A 244 4.23 15.68 5.54
N GLY A 245 3.23 15.65 4.66
CA GLY A 245 2.12 14.70 4.75
C GLY A 245 2.54 13.26 4.38
N ALA A 246 3.31 13.09 3.31
CA ALA A 246 3.63 11.78 2.73
C ALA A 246 4.82 11.07 3.39
N VAL A 247 5.72 11.83 4.05
CA VAL A 247 6.96 11.30 4.64
C VAL A 247 7.00 11.55 6.15
N VAL A 248 6.90 12.82 6.56
CA VAL A 248 7.11 13.19 7.97
C VAL A 248 6.00 12.67 8.86
N THR A 249 4.75 12.78 8.40
CA THR A 249 3.58 12.29 9.14
C THR A 249 3.63 10.77 9.41
N PRO A 250 3.85 9.88 8.42
CA PRO A 250 3.95 8.44 8.70
C PRO A 250 5.17 8.07 9.56
N VAL A 251 6.28 8.79 9.43
CA VAL A 251 7.46 8.59 10.29
C VAL A 251 7.12 8.93 11.73
N LEU A 252 6.53 10.11 11.95
CA LEU A 252 6.23 10.62 13.29
C LEU A 252 4.88 10.14 13.85
N LEU A 253 4.17 9.28 13.12
CA LEU A 253 2.81 8.85 13.43
C LEU A 253 2.55 8.42 14.89
N PRO A 254 3.45 7.67 15.57
CA PRO A 254 3.25 7.25 16.97
C PRO A 254 3.33 8.40 17.97
N TRP A 255 4.07 9.46 17.63
CA TRP A 255 4.33 10.59 18.53
C TRP A 255 3.41 11.77 18.25
N LEU A 256 2.81 11.86 17.05
CA LEU A 256 1.85 12.91 16.74
C LEU A 256 0.56 12.72 17.55
N PRO A 257 0.06 13.74 18.25
CA PRO A 257 -1.12 13.61 19.10
C PRO A 257 -2.41 13.43 18.28
N GLY A 258 -3.45 12.91 18.94
CA GLY A 258 -4.78 12.71 18.34
C GLY A 258 -4.93 11.40 17.55
N ARG A 259 -6.15 11.15 17.07
CA ARG A 259 -6.53 9.97 16.28
C ARG A 259 -6.70 10.26 14.78
N ALA A 260 -7.11 11.48 14.44
CA ALA A 260 -7.38 11.92 13.08
C ALA A 260 -6.08 12.17 12.30
N PHE A 261 -5.97 11.61 11.10
CA PHE A 261 -4.82 11.80 10.21
C PHE A 261 -4.69 13.25 9.71
N SER A 262 -5.81 13.90 9.44
CA SER A 262 -5.92 15.33 9.12
C SER A 262 -5.25 16.20 10.19
N VAL A 263 -5.49 15.91 11.48
CA VAL A 263 -4.87 16.65 12.59
C VAL A 263 -3.38 16.34 12.67
N LYS A 264 -2.99 15.06 12.62
CA LYS A 264 -1.56 14.67 12.65
C LYS A 264 -0.77 15.28 11.50
N GLY A 265 -1.32 15.22 10.28
CA GLY A 265 -0.72 15.81 9.09
C GLY A 265 -0.66 17.33 9.15
N GLY A 266 -1.74 17.97 9.63
CA GLY A 266 -1.76 19.41 9.84
C GLY A 266 -0.72 19.86 10.86
N LEU A 267 -0.55 19.14 11.96
CA LEU A 267 0.50 19.41 12.95
C LEU A 267 1.90 19.25 12.35
N ALA A 268 2.17 18.16 11.65
CA ALA A 268 3.47 17.96 11.00
C ALA A 268 3.78 19.07 9.98
N GLY A 269 2.80 19.43 9.15
CA GLY A 269 2.93 20.50 8.15
C GLY A 269 3.11 21.87 8.79
N GLY A 270 2.29 22.20 9.79
CA GLY A 270 2.32 23.49 10.48
C GLY A 270 3.60 23.70 11.28
N VAL A 271 4.13 22.67 11.94
CA VAL A 271 5.43 22.75 12.63
C VAL A 271 6.55 23.02 11.63
N LEU A 272 6.60 22.28 10.51
CA LEU A 272 7.61 22.50 9.48
C LEU A 272 7.49 23.87 8.82
N ALA A 273 6.26 24.34 8.61
CA ALA A 273 6.01 25.67 8.07
C ALA A 273 6.44 26.76 9.06
N GLY A 274 6.20 26.59 10.35
CA GLY A 274 6.70 27.48 11.40
C GLY A 274 8.22 27.54 11.43
N CYS A 275 8.89 26.39 11.34
CA CYS A 275 10.35 26.34 11.20
C CYS A 275 10.83 27.07 9.94
N ALA A 276 10.15 26.90 8.81
CA ALA A 276 10.48 27.61 7.56
C ALA A 276 10.30 29.12 7.70
N VAL A 277 9.18 29.59 8.26
CA VAL A 277 8.94 31.02 8.52
C VAL A 277 10.01 31.60 9.44
N MET A 278 10.40 30.88 10.50
CA MET A 278 11.46 31.31 11.40
C MET A 278 12.84 31.33 10.73
N TRP A 279 13.11 30.37 9.84
CA TRP A 279 14.36 30.30 9.09
C TRP A 279 14.50 31.49 8.12
N TYR A 280 13.41 31.84 7.43
CA TYR A 280 13.35 32.96 6.49
C TYR A 280 12.84 34.25 7.14
N ARG A 281 13.01 34.40 8.46
CA ARG A 281 12.62 35.61 9.18
C ARG A 281 13.31 36.83 8.57
N GLY A 282 12.52 37.86 8.23
CA GLY A 282 13.00 39.08 7.58
C GLY A 282 13.10 39.02 6.05
N ALA A 283 13.00 37.85 5.43
CA ALA A 283 12.85 37.69 3.98
C ALA A 283 11.39 37.53 3.55
N LEU A 284 10.51 37.08 4.46
CA LEU A 284 9.07 36.93 4.24
C LEU A 284 8.32 38.08 4.89
N ASP A 285 7.43 38.72 4.13
CA ASP A 285 6.41 39.62 4.65
C ASP A 285 5.37 38.84 5.48
N PRO A 286 4.67 39.49 6.43
CA PRO A 286 3.70 38.79 7.29
C PRO A 286 2.58 38.05 6.53
N PRO A 287 1.98 38.61 5.45
CA PRO A 287 1.04 37.88 4.62
C PRO A 287 1.62 36.62 3.97
N ALA A 288 2.81 36.69 3.37
CA ALA A 288 3.45 35.51 2.78
C ALA A 288 3.83 34.46 3.84
N ALA A 289 4.28 34.88 5.02
CA ALA A 289 4.55 33.98 6.14
C ALA A 289 3.29 33.24 6.60
N LEU A 290 2.15 33.96 6.73
CA LEU A 290 0.87 33.35 7.08
C LEU A 290 0.36 32.43 5.96
N ALA A 291 0.49 32.84 4.70
CA ALA A 291 0.13 32.01 3.56
C ALA A 291 0.92 30.70 3.52
N LEU A 292 2.24 30.74 3.77
CA LEU A 292 3.09 29.55 3.86
C LEU A 292 2.63 28.60 4.99
N LEU A 293 2.36 29.15 6.18
CA LEU A 293 1.83 28.40 7.33
C LEU A 293 0.53 27.68 6.98
N LEU A 294 -0.43 28.41 6.39
CA LEU A 294 -1.75 27.88 6.04
C LEU A 294 -1.66 26.83 4.92
N ALA A 295 -0.90 27.10 3.86
CA ALA A 295 -0.74 26.21 2.71
C ALA A 295 -0.10 24.88 3.11
N MET A 296 1.05 24.91 3.77
CA MET A 296 1.74 23.69 4.19
C MET A 296 0.92 22.87 5.20
N THR A 297 0.22 23.54 6.12
CA THR A 297 -0.69 22.88 7.07
C THR A 297 -1.83 22.18 6.33
N ALA A 298 -2.50 22.87 5.41
CA ALA A 298 -3.63 22.33 4.66
C ALA A 298 -3.21 21.17 3.75
N VAL A 299 -2.13 21.32 2.98
CA VAL A 299 -1.63 20.29 2.07
C VAL A 299 -1.15 19.07 2.86
N SER A 300 -0.35 19.25 3.91
CA SER A 300 0.12 18.14 4.74
C SER A 300 -1.04 17.42 5.45
N SER A 301 -2.03 18.18 5.93
CA SER A 301 -3.26 17.64 6.52
C SER A 301 -4.03 16.78 5.52
N PHE A 302 -4.20 17.26 4.28
CA PHE A 302 -4.89 16.53 3.22
C PHE A 302 -4.14 15.25 2.83
N VAL A 303 -2.84 15.35 2.57
CA VAL A 303 -2.00 14.23 2.14
C VAL A 303 -1.91 13.14 3.20
N ALA A 304 -1.84 13.50 4.48
CA ALA A 304 -1.81 12.53 5.57
C ALA A 304 -3.07 11.63 5.62
N MET A 305 -4.23 12.13 5.15
CA MET A 305 -5.47 11.33 5.15
C MET A 305 -5.41 10.12 4.21
N ASN A 306 -4.50 10.08 3.24
CA ASN A 306 -4.30 8.90 2.40
C ASN A 306 -3.83 7.67 3.20
N PHE A 307 -3.20 7.88 4.37
CA PHE A 307 -2.73 6.78 5.23
C PHE A 307 -3.84 6.19 6.11
N THR A 308 -5.04 6.77 6.14
CA THR A 308 -6.17 6.25 6.94
C THR A 308 -6.48 4.78 6.61
N GLY A 309 -6.48 4.41 5.32
CA GLY A 309 -6.70 3.03 4.86
C GLY A 309 -5.49 2.10 4.98
N ALA A 310 -4.31 2.63 5.32
CA ALA A 310 -3.07 1.88 5.47
C ALA A 310 -2.74 1.54 6.93
N THR A 311 -3.57 1.99 7.88
CA THR A 311 -3.31 1.87 9.32
C THR A 311 -4.48 1.22 10.04
N PRO A 312 -4.25 0.58 11.19
CA PRO A 312 -5.33 0.00 11.99
C PRO A 312 -6.07 1.03 12.86
N PHE A 313 -5.85 2.33 12.69
CA PHE A 313 -6.33 3.35 13.63
C PHE A 313 -7.79 3.77 13.42
N THR A 314 -8.27 3.69 12.17
CA THR A 314 -9.57 4.24 11.78
C THR A 314 -10.44 3.20 11.10
N SER A 315 -11.73 3.16 11.45
CA SER A 315 -12.75 2.42 10.71
C SER A 315 -13.20 3.20 9.47
N PRO A 316 -13.84 2.57 8.46
CA PRO A 316 -14.39 3.26 7.30
C PRO A 316 -15.33 4.42 7.69
N SER A 317 -16.22 4.20 8.66
CA SER A 317 -17.11 5.22 9.20
C SER A 317 -16.37 6.36 9.91
N GLY A 318 -15.24 6.06 10.56
CA GLY A 318 -14.36 7.04 11.17
C GLY A 318 -13.68 7.93 10.12
N VAL A 319 -13.20 7.32 9.04
CA VAL A 319 -12.60 8.03 7.89
C VAL A 319 -13.62 8.95 7.23
N GLU A 320 -14.83 8.48 6.97
CA GLU A 320 -15.88 9.32 6.37
C GLU A 320 -16.20 10.55 7.24
N LYS A 321 -16.35 10.33 8.55
CA LYS A 321 -16.59 11.41 9.52
C LYS A 321 -15.44 12.42 9.56
N GLU A 322 -14.20 11.94 9.48
CA GLU A 322 -13.02 12.78 9.43
C GLU A 322 -12.99 13.62 8.16
N MET A 323 -13.14 12.99 6.98
CA MET A 323 -13.14 13.68 5.68
C MET A 323 -14.22 14.77 5.61
N ARG A 324 -15.45 14.47 6.07
CA ARG A 324 -16.57 15.43 6.05
C ARG A 324 -16.27 16.70 6.86
N ARG A 325 -15.44 16.60 7.89
CA ARG A 325 -15.04 17.73 8.76
C ARG A 325 -13.77 18.42 8.26
N ALA A 326 -12.78 17.63 7.84
CA ALA A 326 -11.46 18.14 7.50
C ALA A 326 -11.41 18.80 6.12
N LEU A 327 -12.08 18.24 5.10
CA LEU A 327 -12.00 18.75 3.73
C LEU A 327 -12.48 20.20 3.59
N PRO A 328 -13.61 20.64 4.18
CA PRO A 328 -14.03 22.05 4.09
C PRO A 328 -13.01 23.00 4.74
N VAL A 329 -12.43 22.58 5.88
CA VAL A 329 -11.41 23.37 6.58
C VAL A 329 -10.14 23.46 5.74
N GLN A 330 -9.63 22.34 5.23
CA GLN A 330 -8.45 22.30 4.36
C GLN A 330 -8.64 23.16 3.11
N ALA A 331 -9.82 23.09 2.47
CA ALA A 331 -10.15 23.92 1.31
C ALA A 331 -10.16 25.41 1.68
N GLY A 332 -10.80 25.79 2.79
CA GLY A 332 -10.82 27.16 3.29
C GLY A 332 -9.42 27.71 3.58
N LEU A 333 -8.57 26.93 4.26
CA LEU A 333 -7.19 27.30 4.54
C LEU A 333 -6.37 27.45 3.25
N THR A 334 -6.60 26.60 2.26
CA THR A 334 -5.91 26.67 0.95
C THR A 334 -6.31 27.92 0.17
N VAL A 335 -7.61 28.24 0.14
CA VAL A 335 -8.11 29.46 -0.52
C VAL A 335 -7.57 30.71 0.18
N LEU A 336 -7.62 30.75 1.52
CA LEU A 336 -7.09 31.86 2.30
C LEU A 336 -5.58 32.04 2.08
N ALA A 337 -4.83 30.93 2.04
CA ALA A 337 -3.40 30.96 1.72
C ALA A 337 -3.15 31.56 0.33
N GLY A 338 -3.92 31.15 -0.68
CA GLY A 338 -3.82 31.71 -2.03
C GLY A 338 -4.12 33.22 -2.08
N LEU A 339 -5.17 33.67 -1.39
CA LEU A 339 -5.53 35.09 -1.30
C LEU A 339 -4.43 35.92 -0.62
N LEU A 340 -3.87 35.42 0.48
CA LEU A 340 -2.77 36.08 1.19
C LEU A 340 -1.48 36.09 0.34
N TRP A 341 -1.23 35.04 -0.43
CA TRP A 341 -0.07 34.94 -1.32
C TRP A 341 -0.14 35.95 -2.47
N VAL A 342 -1.32 36.14 -3.06
CA VAL A 342 -1.54 37.13 -4.13
C VAL A 342 -1.58 38.55 -3.55
N GLY A 343 -2.27 38.75 -2.42
CA GLY A 343 -2.45 40.06 -1.80
C GLY A 343 -1.21 40.59 -1.06
N GLY A 344 -0.33 39.73 -0.54
CA GLY A 344 0.91 40.11 0.12
C GLY A 344 2.02 40.57 -0.83
N GLY A 345 1.90 40.21 -2.11
CA GLY A 345 2.78 40.71 -3.18
C GLY A 345 2.32 42.05 -3.79
N MET A 346 1.30 42.69 -3.23
CA MET A 346 0.85 44.03 -3.63
C MET A 346 1.46 45.09 -2.72
#